data_AF-A0AAJ2HE46-F1
#
_entry.id   AF-A0AAJ2HE46-F1
#
_cell.length_a   1.000
_cell.length_b   1.000
_cell.length_c   1.000
_cell.angle_alpha   90.00
_cell.angle_beta   90.00
_cell.angle_gamma   90.00
#
_symmetry.space_group_name_H-M   'P 1'
#
loop_
_entity.id
_entity.type
_entity.pdbx_description
1 polymer ?
#
loop_
_entity_poly.entity_id
_entity_poly.type
_entity_poly.pdbx_seq_one_letter_code
_entity_poly.pdbx_strand_id
1 'polypeptide(L)'
;MNTPQKKTYNEELKDLVNQSGLSQQGALDLFNSGRTSPYTLSSWKAFLASPTSARWRPFNEDLWHHAEKTLGPASPDEGSLPDPVADSGRSD
;
A
#
# COMPACT_ATOMS: atom_id res chain seq x y z
N MET A 1 26.27 8.80 -17.04
CA MET A 1 25.10 7.94 -17.33
C MET A 1 24.34 7.80 -16.01
N ASN A 2 23.27 8.57 -15.81
CA ASN A 2 22.46 8.47 -14.60
C ASN A 2 21.29 7.56 -14.94
N THR A 3 21.49 6.25 -14.80
CA THR A 3 20.39 5.29 -14.90
C THR A 3 19.36 5.65 -13.84
N PRO A 4 18.08 5.87 -14.18
CA PRO A 4 17.05 6.00 -13.16
C PRO A 4 17.00 4.66 -12.43
N GLN A 5 17.57 4.62 -11.22
CA GLN A 5 17.43 3.49 -10.33
C GLN A 5 15.93 3.27 -10.16
N LYS A 6 15.44 2.10 -10.60
CA LYS A 6 14.04 1.73 -10.42
C LYS A 6 13.79 1.75 -8.92
N LYS A 7 13.03 2.74 -8.45
CA LYS A 7 12.74 2.92 -7.03
C LYS A 7 12.17 1.61 -6.48
N THR A 8 12.67 1.20 -5.32
CA THR A 8 12.13 0.03 -4.63
C THR A 8 10.79 0.38 -3.98
N TYR A 9 9.91 -0.60 -3.75
CA TYR A 9 8.65 -0.35 -3.03
C TYR A 9 8.89 0.25 -1.64
N ASN A 10 10.03 -0.03 -1.01
CA ASN A 10 10.44 0.62 0.25
C ASN A 10 10.63 2.13 0.10
N GLU A 11 11.20 2.58 -1.03
CA GLU A 11 11.37 4.01 -1.32
C GLU A 11 10.04 4.67 -1.67
N GLU A 12 9.22 3.99 -2.46
CA GLU A 12 7.86 4.45 -2.77
C GLU A 12 7.00 4.56 -1.49
N LEU A 13 7.13 3.61 -0.55
CA LEU A 13 6.44 3.65 0.75
C LEU A 13 6.86 4.86 1.58
N LYS A 14 8.16 5.20 1.59
CA LYS A 14 8.64 6.42 2.27
C LYS A 14 8.03 7.65 1.65
N ASP A 15 8.01 7.73 0.32
CA ASP A 15 7.44 8.86 -0.40
C ASP A 15 5.94 8.99 -0.10
N LEU A 16 5.19 7.90 -0.16
CA LEU A 16 3.77 7.84 0.17
C LEU A 16 3.47 8.33 1.59
N VAL A 17 4.23 7.86 2.59
CA VAL A 17 4.09 8.31 3.98
C VAL A 17 4.40 9.81 4.08
N ASN A 18 5.44 10.30 3.42
CA ASN A 18 5.78 11.72 3.41
C ASN A 18 4.69 12.57 2.73
N GLN A 19 4.15 12.12 1.60
CA GLN A 19 3.09 12.80 0.86
C GLN A 19 1.77 12.85 1.63
N SER A 20 1.45 11.78 2.38
CA SER A 20 0.26 11.73 3.23
C SER A 20 0.30 12.75 4.38
N GLY A 21 1.47 13.31 4.71
CA GLY A 21 1.66 14.21 5.85
C GLY A 21 1.51 13.51 7.22
N LEU A 22 1.38 12.18 7.23
CA LEU A 22 1.19 11.40 8.44
C LEU A 22 2.53 11.11 9.14
N SER A 23 2.47 11.06 10.46
CA SER A 23 3.58 10.53 11.27
C SER A 23 3.73 9.02 11.03
N GLN A 24 4.95 8.49 11.20
CA GLN A 24 5.21 7.05 11.04
C GLN A 24 4.24 6.15 11.83
N GLN A 25 3.86 6.57 13.04
CA GLN A 25 2.90 5.85 13.88
C GLN A 25 1.47 5.91 13.30
N GLY A 26 1.05 7.06 12.76
CA GLY A 26 -0.27 7.20 12.14
C GLY A 26 -0.39 6.44 10.82
N ALA A 27 0.66 6.49 9.99
CA ALA A 27 0.73 5.67 8.78
C ALA A 27 0.73 4.16 9.10
N LEU A 28 1.42 3.74 10.16
CA LEU A 28 1.37 2.36 10.63
C LEU A 28 -0.04 1.97 11.10
N ASP A 29 -0.74 2.85 11.80
CA ASP A 29 -2.10 2.58 12.29
C ASP A 29 -3.08 2.36 11.13
N LEU A 30 -3.05 3.25 10.13
CA LEU A 30 -3.83 3.08 8.90
C LEU A 30 -3.43 1.83 8.12
N PHE A 31 -2.13 1.55 7.99
CA PHE A 31 -1.65 0.36 7.31
C PHE A 31 -2.08 -0.93 8.03
N ASN A 32 -2.13 -0.92 9.37
CA ASN A 32 -2.59 -2.05 10.15
C ASN A 32 -4.11 -2.21 10.14
N SER A 33 -4.86 -1.19 9.72
CA SER A 33 -6.30 -1.24 9.59
C SER A 33 -6.72 -2.34 8.62
N GLY A 34 -7.63 -3.22 9.06
CA GLY A 34 -8.14 -4.35 8.27
C GLY A 34 -7.19 -5.56 8.17
N ARG A 35 -6.00 -5.53 8.77
CA ARG A 35 -5.09 -6.69 8.80
C ARG A 35 -5.36 -7.57 10.02
N THR A 36 -5.41 -8.89 9.81
CA THR A 36 -5.52 -9.87 10.92
C THR A 36 -4.27 -9.90 11.80
N SER A 37 -3.11 -9.59 11.23
CA SER A 37 -1.84 -9.51 11.96
C SER A 37 -1.22 -8.12 11.79
N PRO A 38 -1.31 -7.23 12.80
CA PRO A 38 -0.72 -5.91 12.74
C PRO A 38 0.81 -5.99 12.81
N TYR A 39 1.48 -5.09 12.11
CA TYR A 39 2.92 -4.89 12.25
C TYR A 39 3.23 -3.99 13.44
N THR A 40 4.35 -4.28 14.09
CA THR A 40 4.91 -3.39 15.12
C THR A 40 5.62 -2.21 14.49
N LEU A 41 5.80 -1.14 15.26
CA LEU A 41 6.58 0.03 14.84
C LEU A 41 8.02 -0.32 14.45
N SER A 42 8.62 -1.32 15.10
CA SER A 42 9.95 -1.82 14.78
C SER A 42 10.01 -2.45 13.39
N SER A 43 9.01 -3.29 13.05
CA SER A 43 8.88 -3.88 11.72
C SER A 43 8.60 -2.83 10.65
N TRP A 44 7.74 -1.85 10.98
CA TRP A 44 7.46 -0.73 10.08
C TRP A 44 8.71 0.09 9.75
N LYS A 45 9.50 0.44 10.77
CA LYS A 45 10.78 1.13 10.61
C LYS A 45 11.81 0.32 9.82
N ALA A 46 11.74 -1.01 9.85
CA ALA A 46 12.60 -1.87 9.03
C ALA A 46 12.28 -1.74 7.53
N PHE A 47 11.01 -1.58 7.15
CA PHE A 47 10.61 -1.29 5.77
C PHE A 47 11.03 0.11 5.34
N LEU A 48 10.93 1.09 6.24
CA LEU A 48 11.40 2.46 6.02
C LEU A 48 12.92 2.62 6.25
N ALA A 49 13.67 1.56 6.48
CA ALA A 49 15.12 1.67 6.66
C ALA A 49 15.82 1.98 5.33
N SER A 50 17.07 2.43 5.39
CA SER A 50 17.93 2.49 4.19
C SER A 50 18.26 1.06 3.73
N PRO A 51 18.35 0.77 2.42
CA PRO A 51 18.77 -0.55 1.92
C PRO A 51 20.15 -0.99 2.42
N THR A 52 20.99 -0.04 2.84
CA THR A 52 22.30 -0.30 3.45
C THR A 52 22.24 -0.67 4.93
N SER A 53 21.06 -0.61 5.56
CA SER A 53 20.89 -0.90 6.98
C SER A 53 20.73 -2.41 7.22
N ALA A 54 21.40 -2.93 8.25
CA ALA A 54 21.22 -4.33 8.67
C ALA A 54 19.78 -4.66 9.14
N ARG A 55 18.97 -3.64 9.44
CA ARG A 55 17.56 -3.78 9.80
C ARG A 55 16.62 -3.65 8.62
N TRP A 56 17.14 -3.40 7.42
CA TRP A 56 16.32 -3.28 6.22
C TRP A 56 15.61 -4.59 5.92
N ARG A 57 14.32 -4.49 5.63
CA ARG A 57 13.53 -5.62 5.12
C ARG A 57 12.89 -5.27 3.79
N PRO A 58 12.88 -6.21 2.84
CA PRO A 58 12.21 -5.99 1.56
C PRO A 58 10.71 -5.78 1.78
N PHE A 59 10.16 -4.80 1.07
CA PHE A 59 8.73 -4.57 0.99
C PHE A 59 8.22 -5.16 -0.32
N ASN A 60 7.25 -6.08 -0.23
CA ASN A 60 6.72 -6.82 -1.37
C ASN A 60 5.54 -6.08 -2.01
N GLU A 61 5.19 -6.47 -3.25
CA GLU A 61 4.07 -5.88 -4.00
C GLU A 61 2.72 -6.01 -3.28
N ASP A 62 2.43 -7.14 -2.64
CA ASP A 62 1.21 -7.33 -1.85
C ASP A 62 1.06 -6.29 -0.73
N LEU A 63 2.17 -5.97 -0.06
CA LEU A 63 2.17 -4.96 1.00
C LEU A 63 2.05 -3.56 0.41
N TRP A 64 2.63 -3.33 -0.77
CA TRP A 64 2.51 -2.08 -1.52
C TRP A 64 1.06 -1.79 -1.92
N HIS A 65 0.35 -2.75 -2.51
CA HIS A 65 -1.05 -2.58 -2.87
C HIS A 65 -1.95 -2.29 -1.66
N HIS A 66 -1.67 -2.90 -0.50
CA HIS A 66 -2.39 -2.58 0.74
C HIS A 66 -2.05 -1.17 1.25
N ALA A 67 -0.78 -0.77 1.18
CA ALA A 67 -0.35 0.58 1.56
C ALA A 67 -0.99 1.63 0.65
N GLU A 68 -1.02 1.44 -0.67
CA GLU A 68 -1.70 2.36 -1.59
C GLU A 68 -3.19 2.49 -1.27
N LYS A 69 -3.88 1.40 -0.97
CA LYS A 69 -5.32 1.45 -0.62
C LYS A 69 -5.61 2.17 0.70
N THR A 70 -4.70 2.10 1.67
CA THR A 70 -4.91 2.63 3.03
C THR A 70 -4.31 4.01 3.26
N LEU A 71 -3.15 4.29 2.66
CA LEU A 71 -2.38 5.52 2.79
C LEU A 71 -2.43 6.40 1.54
N GLY A 72 -2.75 5.82 0.39
CA GLY A 72 -2.90 6.57 -0.84
C GLY A 72 -4.07 7.54 -0.77
N PRO A 73 -4.08 8.57 -1.64
CA PRO A 73 -5.28 9.37 -1.80
C PRO A 73 -6.41 8.39 -2.11
N ALA A 74 -7.53 8.50 -1.39
CA ALA A 74 -8.70 7.67 -1.64
C ALA A 74 -9.09 7.84 -3.11
N SER A 75 -8.57 7.00 -3.99
CA SER A 75 -9.00 6.93 -5.37
C SER A 75 -10.47 6.54 -5.29
N PRO A 76 -11.39 7.41 -5.72
CA PRO A 76 -12.80 7.10 -5.75
C PRO A 76 -13.03 6.18 -6.95
N ASP A 77 -12.57 4.94 -6.88
CA ASP A 77 -12.82 3.96 -7.93
C ASP A 77 -12.72 2.55 -7.35
N GLU A 78 -13.87 2.09 -6.85
CA GLU A 78 -14.30 0.69 -6.69
C GLU A 78 -15.38 0.64 -5.60
N GLY A 79 -16.50 1.33 -5.86
CA GLY A 79 -17.77 0.64 -5.64
C GLY A 79 -17.77 -0.50 -6.65
N SER A 80 -17.67 -1.76 -6.23
CA SER A 80 -18.84 -2.46 -5.76
C SER A 80 -20.07 -2.15 -6.62
N LEU A 81 -20.06 -2.65 -7.85
CA LEU A 81 -21.25 -3.29 -8.39
C LEU A 81 -20.86 -4.72 -8.79
N PRO A 82 -21.38 -5.75 -8.13
CA PRO A 82 -21.56 -7.01 -8.84
C PRO A 82 -22.55 -6.72 -9.97
N ASP A 83 -22.26 -7.15 -11.20
CA ASP A 83 -23.31 -7.37 -12.20
C ASP A 83 -23.86 -8.79 -12.02
N PRO A 84 -24.92 -9.03 -11.22
CA PRO A 84 -25.82 -10.13 -11.48
C PRO A 84 -26.99 -9.61 -12.31
N VAL A 85 -27.06 -10.08 -13.56
CA VAL A 85 -28.23 -10.16 -14.46
C VAL A 85 -28.12 -9.37 -15.77
N ALA A 86 -27.59 -10.05 -16.80
CA ALA A 86 -28.12 -9.93 -18.15
C ALA A 86 -28.75 -11.30 -18.45
N ASP A 87 -29.99 -11.47 -18.00
CA ASP A 87 -31.20 -11.34 -18.82
C ASP A 87 -31.50 -12.66 -19.52
N SER A 88 -32.41 -13.40 -18.90
CA SER A 88 -33.01 -14.60 -19.46
C SER A 88 -33.83 -14.20 -20.67
N GLY A 89 -33.58 -14.85 -21.81
CA GLY A 89 -34.22 -14.50 -23.08
C GLY A 89 -35.75 -14.54 -23.04
N ARG A 90 -36.37 -13.70 -23.88
CA ARG A 90 -37.70 -13.94 -24.45
C ARG A 90 -38.05 -12.96 -25.57
N SER A 91 -38.63 -13.53 -26.64
CA SER A 91 -39.61 -12.97 -27.62
C SER A 91 -39.10 -11.96 -28.65
N ASP A 92 -39.50 -12.00 -29.93
CA ASP A 92 -40.56 -12.71 -30.66
C ASP A 92 -40.07 -13.04 -32.08
#